data_AF-A0A1M2VU86-F1
#
_entry.id   AF-A0A1M2VU86-F1
#
_cell.length_a   1.000
_cell.length_b   1.000
_cell.length_c   1.000
_cell.angle_alpha   90.00
_cell.angle_beta   90.00
_cell.angle_gamma   90.00
#
_symmetry.space_group_name_H-M   'P 1'
#
loop_
_entity.id
_entity.type
_entity.pdbx_description
1 polymer ?
#
loop_
_entity_poly.entity_id
_entity_poly.type
_entity_poly.pdbx_seq_one_letter_code
_entity_poly.pdbx_strand_id
1 'polypeptide(L)'
;MRSIVDRFLAAIMLEITYGRRVQSLDDELVRLAERGMDGTNEAGRPGAVPVDFFPILARNRSALLKAQEEIDRVVGRDRLPEFSDRDSLPYTNALLEEVYRAMTRDTKHYPEPEEFRPERHLRSKLPGSKALLPSSFVFGFGRRVCAGQNLADASMWLAIANIVALFDVCKAIDDAGKEVTPPAEFLPGFTR
;
A
#
# COMPACT_ATOMS: atom_id res chain seq x y z
N MET A 1 -15.96 -19.92 14.56
CA MET A 1 -16.34 -19.20 13.32
C MET A 1 -15.12 -18.68 12.57
N ARG A 2 -14.18 -17.97 13.22
CA ARG A 2 -12.92 -17.51 12.60
C ARG A 2 -12.08 -18.63 11.97
N SER A 3 -11.77 -19.69 12.72
CA SER A 3 -10.97 -20.83 12.22
C SER A 3 -11.59 -21.58 11.03
N ILE A 4 -12.93 -21.59 10.90
CA ILE A 4 -13.59 -22.23 9.75
C ILE A 4 -13.35 -21.40 8.48
N VAL A 5 -13.40 -20.07 8.59
CA VAL A 5 -13.11 -19.16 7.48
C VAL A 5 -11.63 -19.27 7.09
N ASP A 6 -10.72 -19.28 8.06
CA ASP A 6 -9.28 -19.36 7.80
C ASP A 6 -8.90 -20.67 7.11
N ARG A 7 -9.45 -21.80 7.56
CA ARG A 7 -9.25 -23.10 6.91
C ARG A 7 -9.89 -23.19 5.54
N PHE A 8 -11.04 -22.56 5.33
CA PHE A 8 -11.69 -22.50 4.03
C PHE A 8 -10.86 -21.70 3.03
N LEU A 9 -10.31 -20.57 3.44
CA LEU A 9 -9.39 -19.77 2.62
C LEU A 9 -8.10 -20.54 2.30
N ALA A 10 -7.52 -21.23 3.29
CA ALA A 10 -6.36 -22.11 3.06
C ALA A 10 -6.66 -23.21 2.03
N ALA A 11 -7.85 -23.82 2.09
CA ALA A 11 -8.28 -24.82 1.12
C ALA A 11 -8.38 -24.26 -0.30
N ILE A 12 -9.01 -23.10 -0.47
CA ILE A 12 -9.08 -22.39 -1.75
C ILE A 12 -7.67 -22.07 -2.27
N MET A 13 -6.79 -21.57 -1.41
CA MET A 13 -5.42 -21.24 -1.79
C MET A 13 -4.67 -22.47 -2.30
N LEU A 14 -4.78 -23.62 -1.62
CA LEU A 14 -4.16 -24.88 -2.05
C LEU A 14 -4.71 -25.36 -3.41
N GLU A 15 -6.01 -25.16 -3.66
CA GLU A 15 -6.62 -25.50 -4.93
C GLU A 15 -6.15 -24.57 -6.06
N ILE A 16 -6.12 -23.26 -5.84
CA ILE A 16 -5.69 -22.27 -6.84
C ILE A 16 -4.19 -22.37 -7.14
N THR A 17 -3.36 -22.49 -6.10
CA THR A 17 -1.89 -22.39 -6.26
C THR A 17 -1.25 -23.72 -6.63
N TYR A 18 -1.80 -24.84 -6.17
CA TYR A 18 -1.21 -26.16 -6.39
C TYR A 18 -2.14 -27.13 -7.13
N GLY A 19 -3.35 -26.71 -7.51
CA GLY A 19 -4.33 -27.58 -8.16
C GLY A 19 -4.86 -28.69 -7.25
N ARG A 20 -4.61 -28.62 -5.93
CA ARG A 20 -4.97 -29.69 -4.99
C ARG A 20 -6.34 -29.40 -4.39
N ARG A 21 -7.34 -30.15 -4.85
CA ARG A 21 -8.70 -30.07 -4.32
C ARG A 21 -8.75 -30.63 -2.90
N VAL A 22 -9.13 -29.78 -1.94
CA VAL A 22 -9.24 -30.15 -0.53
C VAL A 22 -10.63 -30.74 -0.26
N GLN A 23 -10.69 -31.94 0.34
CA GLN A 23 -11.96 -32.61 0.65
C GLN A 23 -12.41 -32.43 2.11
N SER A 24 -11.51 -31.98 2.99
CA SER A 24 -11.80 -31.75 4.40
C SER A 24 -11.00 -30.57 4.94
N LEU A 25 -11.63 -29.75 5.77
CA LEU A 25 -10.97 -28.66 6.49
C LEU A 25 -10.03 -29.16 7.60
N ASP A 26 -10.07 -30.46 7.91
CA ASP A 26 -9.14 -31.12 8.82
C ASP A 26 -7.90 -31.71 8.12
N ASP A 27 -7.76 -31.51 6.80
CA ASP A 27 -6.59 -31.93 6.03
C ASP A 27 -5.30 -31.33 6.60
N GLU A 28 -4.23 -32.13 6.61
CA GLU A 28 -2.94 -31.75 7.19
C GLU A 28 -2.37 -30.48 6.55
N LEU A 29 -2.50 -30.31 5.23
CA LEU A 29 -1.99 -29.13 4.53
C LEU A 29 -2.83 -27.89 4.85
N VAL A 30 -4.13 -28.05 5.10
CA VAL A 30 -5.00 -26.95 5.54
C VAL A 30 -4.59 -26.48 6.94
N ARG A 31 -4.35 -27.42 7.87
CA ARG A 31 -3.88 -27.09 9.23
C ARG A 31 -2.45 -26.53 9.23
N LEU A 32 -1.60 -27.00 8.32
CA LEU A 32 -0.26 -26.44 8.14
C LEU A 32 -0.33 -25.02 7.59
N ALA A 33 -1.19 -24.77 6.60
CA ALA A 33 -1.42 -23.44 6.04
C ALA A 33 -2.01 -22.48 7.08
N GLU A 34 -3.01 -22.91 7.86
CA GLU A 34 -3.57 -22.13 8.99
C GLU A 34 -2.47 -21.72 9.98
N ARG A 35 -1.68 -22.68 10.48
CA ARG A 35 -0.58 -22.40 11.41
C ARG A 35 0.50 -21.51 10.80
N GLY A 36 0.80 -21.69 9.51
CA GLY A 36 1.73 -20.84 8.79
C GLY A 36 1.24 -19.39 8.67
N MET A 37 -0.06 -19.21 8.41
CA MET A 37 -0.69 -17.89 8.39
C MET A 37 -0.73 -17.26 9.78
N ASP A 38 -1.00 -18.03 10.84
CA ASP A 38 -0.96 -17.54 12.22
C ASP A 38 0.43 -17.04 12.58
N GLY A 39 1.48 -17.83 12.31
CA GLY A 39 2.86 -17.40 12.51
C GLY A 39 3.23 -16.16 11.68
N THR A 40 2.70 -16.04 10.46
CA THR A 40 2.89 -14.83 9.63
C THR A 40 2.18 -13.62 10.23
N ASN A 41 0.94 -13.78 10.71
CA ASN A 41 0.16 -12.73 11.33
C ASN A 41 0.73 -12.27 12.68
N GLU A 42 1.30 -13.20 13.46
CA GLU A 42 2.03 -12.91 14.70
C GLU A 42 3.35 -12.20 14.42
N ALA A 43 4.09 -12.63 13.39
CA ALA A 43 5.37 -12.04 13.01
C ALA A 43 5.23 -10.67 12.30
N GLY A 44 4.04 -10.33 11.81
CA GLY A 44 3.73 -9.03 11.23
C GLY A 44 2.39 -9.04 10.53
N ARG A 45 1.36 -8.45 11.15
CA ARG A 45 0.02 -8.37 10.53
C ARG A 45 0.15 -7.56 9.23
N PRO A 46 -0.12 -8.14 8.04
CA PRO A 46 -0.09 -7.35 6.81
C PRO A 46 -1.08 -6.20 6.91
N GLY A 47 -0.61 -4.96 6.81
CA GLY A 47 -1.43 -3.76 7.02
C GLY A 47 -1.69 -3.38 8.49
N ALA A 48 -0.93 -3.91 9.47
CA ALA A 48 -1.08 -3.57 10.89
C ALA A 48 -0.96 -2.07 11.16
N VAL A 49 -0.13 -1.41 10.37
CA VAL A 49 0.21 0.00 10.53
C VAL A 49 0.21 0.65 9.17
N PRO A 50 -0.97 1.08 8.68
CA PRO A 50 -1.04 2.03 7.58
C PRO A 50 -0.14 3.25 7.87
N VAL A 51 -0.01 3.59 9.16
CA VAL A 51 0.91 4.61 9.71
C VAL A 51 2.39 4.40 9.35
N ASP A 52 2.84 3.22 8.92
CA ASP A 52 4.20 3.02 8.37
C ASP A 52 4.33 3.47 6.90
N PHE A 53 3.22 3.50 6.16
CA PHE A 53 3.13 4.09 4.83
C PHE A 53 2.90 5.61 4.89
N PHE A 54 2.18 6.07 5.92
CA PHE A 54 1.82 7.48 6.12
C PHE A 54 2.85 8.42 6.79
N PRO A 55 4.00 8.03 7.40
CA PRO A 55 4.88 9.02 8.04
C PRO A 55 5.48 9.94 6.98
N ILE A 56 5.70 9.39 5.78
CA ILE A 56 6.24 10.09 4.63
C ILE A 56 5.18 11.00 3.99
N LEU A 57 3.91 10.63 4.04
CA LEU A 57 2.81 11.48 3.58
C LEU A 57 2.68 12.74 4.47
N ALA A 58 2.90 12.62 5.78
CA ALA A 58 2.98 13.78 6.69
C ALA A 58 4.24 14.65 6.48
N ARG A 59 5.27 14.17 5.76
CA ARG A 59 6.48 14.98 5.46
C ARG A 59 6.26 16.01 4.37
N ASN A 60 5.27 15.82 3.49
CA ASN A 60 5.03 16.73 2.38
C ASN A 60 3.55 17.12 2.26
N ARG A 61 3.13 18.05 3.13
CA ARG A 61 1.78 18.65 3.09
C ARG A 61 1.45 19.25 1.72
N SER A 62 2.43 19.82 1.01
CA SER A 62 2.19 20.38 -0.33
C SER A 62 1.74 19.33 -1.33
N ALA A 63 2.30 18.12 -1.28
CA ALA A 63 1.85 17.01 -2.12
C ALA A 63 0.43 16.56 -1.78
N LEU A 64 0.08 16.49 -0.49
CA LEU A 64 -1.28 16.14 -0.07
C LEU A 64 -2.30 17.19 -0.50
N LEU A 65 -1.99 18.48 -0.38
CA LEU A 65 -2.88 19.57 -0.84
C LEU A 65 -3.13 19.48 -2.36
N LYS A 66 -2.10 19.21 -3.16
CA LYS A 66 -2.27 19.02 -4.61
C LYS A 66 -3.14 17.82 -4.95
N ALA A 67 -3.00 16.71 -4.22
CA ALA A 67 -3.85 15.54 -4.38
C ALA A 67 -5.30 15.84 -3.96
N GLN A 68 -5.50 16.58 -2.86
CA GLN A 68 -6.82 17.00 -2.41
C GLN A 68 -7.50 17.95 -3.41
N GLU A 69 -6.76 18.91 -3.96
CA GLU A 69 -7.25 19.79 -5.04
C GLU A 69 -7.64 19.01 -6.30
N GLU A 70 -6.88 17.97 -6.66
CA GLU A 70 -7.24 17.08 -7.77
C GLU A 70 -8.54 16.32 -7.48
N ILE A 71 -8.64 15.71 -6.30
CA ILE A 71 -9.82 14.95 -5.87
C ILE A 71 -11.06 15.86 -5.84
N ASP A 72 -10.96 17.03 -5.19
CA ASP A 72 -12.05 18.01 -5.10
C ASP A 72 -12.53 18.45 -6.49
N ARG A 73 -11.62 18.61 -7.45
CA ARG A 73 -11.94 19.03 -8.82
C ARG A 73 -12.61 17.93 -9.63
N VAL A 74 -12.19 16.67 -9.47
CA VAL A 74 -12.63 15.54 -10.31
C VAL A 74 -13.83 14.81 -9.71
N VAL A 75 -13.79 14.55 -8.41
CA VAL A 75 -14.79 13.77 -7.67
C VAL A 75 -15.87 14.68 -7.06
N GLY A 76 -15.50 15.90 -6.68
CA GLY A 76 -16.35 16.79 -5.88
C GLY A 76 -16.17 16.56 -4.38
N ARG A 77 -16.98 17.25 -3.57
CA ARG A 77 -16.96 17.18 -2.09
C ARG A 77 -18.18 16.47 -1.50
N ASP A 78 -19.07 16.03 -2.37
CA ASP A 78 -20.39 15.46 -2.09
C ASP A 78 -20.38 13.93 -2.03
N ARG A 79 -19.30 13.29 -2.48
CA ARG A 79 -19.05 11.86 -2.32
C ARG A 79 -17.56 11.56 -2.18
N LEU A 80 -17.24 10.34 -1.76
CA LEU A 80 -15.87 9.86 -1.65
C LEU A 80 -15.33 9.32 -2.99
N PRO A 81 -13.99 9.29 -3.18
CA PRO A 81 -13.37 8.66 -4.34
C PRO A 81 -13.64 7.15 -4.39
N GLU A 82 -13.98 6.66 -5.58
CA GLU A 82 -14.22 5.25 -5.88
C GLU A 82 -13.25 4.74 -6.94
N PHE A 83 -13.21 3.42 -7.18
CA PHE A 83 -12.30 2.82 -8.16
C PHE A 83 -12.49 3.35 -9.58
N SER A 84 -13.71 3.76 -9.95
CA SER A 84 -14.01 4.35 -11.25
C SER A 84 -13.33 5.71 -11.47
N ASP A 85 -13.00 6.43 -10.39
CA ASP A 85 -12.35 7.74 -10.48
C ASP A 85 -10.84 7.62 -10.72
N ARG A 86 -10.26 6.43 -10.49
CA ARG A 86 -8.80 6.21 -10.45
C ARG A 86 -8.09 6.67 -11.71
N ASP A 87 -8.63 6.39 -12.89
CA ASP A 87 -8.00 6.77 -14.16
C ASP A 87 -8.04 8.30 -14.39
N SER A 88 -8.95 9.01 -13.72
CA SER A 88 -9.09 10.47 -13.77
C SER A 88 -8.28 11.21 -12.70
N LEU A 89 -7.56 10.48 -11.83
CA LEU A 89 -6.79 11.03 -10.71
C LEU A 89 -5.27 10.77 -10.85
N PRO A 90 -4.61 11.35 -11.89
CA PRO A 90 -3.21 11.08 -12.19
C PRO A 90 -2.23 11.50 -11.07
N TYR A 91 -2.48 12.60 -10.36
CA TYR A 91 -1.65 13.02 -9.24
C TYR A 91 -1.79 12.09 -8.05
N THR A 92 -3.01 11.65 -7.74
CA THR A 92 -3.27 10.66 -6.70
C THR A 92 -2.61 9.30 -7.02
N ASN A 93 -2.62 8.89 -8.28
CA ASN A 93 -1.86 7.72 -8.73
C ASN A 93 -0.34 7.92 -8.56
N ALA A 94 0.18 9.09 -8.91
CA ALA A 94 1.58 9.43 -8.74
C ALA A 94 2.00 9.48 -7.26
N LEU A 95 1.09 9.88 -6.37
CA LEU A 95 1.28 9.87 -4.93
C LEU A 95 1.50 8.44 -4.40
N LEU A 96 0.70 7.47 -4.87
CA LEU A 96 0.86 6.07 -4.51
C LEU A 96 2.21 5.49 -5.00
N GLU A 97 2.61 5.81 -6.23
CA GLU A 97 3.92 5.37 -6.75
C GLU A 97 5.08 5.97 -5.94
N GLU A 98 4.97 7.22 -5.51
CA GLU A 98 5.98 7.85 -4.67
C GLU A 98 6.05 7.20 -3.26
N VAL A 99 4.92 6.77 -2.69
CA VAL A 99 4.91 5.96 -1.46
C VAL A 99 5.68 4.65 -1.65
N TYR A 100 5.41 3.94 -2.75
CA TYR A 100 6.16 2.72 -3.09
C TYR A 100 7.66 2.98 -3.28
N ARG A 101 8.03 4.07 -3.96
CA ARG A 101 9.43 4.48 -4.12
C ARG A 101 10.10 4.80 -2.79
N ALA A 102 9.40 5.48 -1.89
CA ALA A 102 9.95 5.90 -0.61
C ALA A 102 10.30 4.71 0.31
N MET A 103 9.64 3.56 0.13
CA MET A 103 10.00 2.31 0.80
C MET A 103 11.29 1.68 0.27
N THR A 104 11.59 1.84 -1.02
CA THR A 104 12.70 1.14 -1.69
C THR A 104 14.03 1.90 -1.56
N ARG A 105 13.97 3.24 -1.48
CA ARG A 105 15.14 4.14 -1.32
C ARG A 105 16.28 3.85 -2.32
N ASP A 106 15.93 3.38 -3.52
CA ASP A 106 16.88 3.01 -4.56
C ASP A 106 17.51 4.26 -5.18
N THR A 107 18.74 4.58 -4.75
CA THR A 107 19.55 5.70 -5.22
C THR A 107 19.98 5.58 -6.68
N LYS A 108 20.00 4.37 -7.25
CA LYS A 108 20.46 4.12 -8.62
C LYS A 108 19.41 4.54 -9.64
N HIS A 109 18.14 4.23 -9.36
CA HIS A 109 17.03 4.54 -10.27
C HIS A 109 16.29 5.82 -9.91
N TYR A 110 16.34 6.25 -8.64
CA TYR A 110 15.67 7.46 -8.18
C TYR A 110 16.67 8.41 -7.52
N PRO A 111 17.14 9.44 -8.24
CA PRO A 111 17.91 10.50 -7.61
C PRO A 111 17.04 11.19 -6.56
N GLU A 112 17.70 11.63 -5.48
CA GLU A 112 17.06 12.29 -4.34
C GLU A 112 16.04 11.37 -3.62
N PRO A 113 16.43 10.15 -3.18
CA PRO A 113 15.48 9.18 -2.61
C PRO A 113 14.87 9.62 -1.27
N GLU A 114 15.46 10.61 -0.61
CA GLU A 114 14.92 11.22 0.61
C GLU A 114 13.79 12.22 0.32
N GLU A 115 13.73 12.77 -0.89
CA GLU A 115 12.70 13.72 -1.28
C GLU A 115 11.43 12.99 -1.69
N PHE A 116 10.33 13.29 -1.00
CA PHE A 116 9.01 12.83 -1.39
C PHE A 116 8.43 13.74 -2.48
N ARG A 117 8.49 13.32 -3.74
CA ARG A 117 8.12 14.15 -4.91
C ARG A 117 7.25 13.38 -5.92
N PRO A 118 5.92 13.29 -5.72
CA PRO A 118 5.00 12.58 -6.62
C PRO A 118 5.09 13.00 -8.08
N GLU A 119 5.43 14.26 -8.36
CA GLU A 119 5.51 14.81 -9.71
C GLU A 119 6.42 14.01 -10.64
N ARG A 120 7.42 13.28 -10.10
CA ARG A 120 8.30 12.41 -10.89
C ARG A 120 7.57 11.26 -11.58
N HIS A 121 6.38 10.90 -11.08
CA HIS A 121 5.57 9.80 -11.59
C HIS A 121 4.42 10.28 -12.51
N LEU A 122 4.14 11.58 -12.65
CA LEU A 122 3.00 12.06 -13.45
C LEU A 122 3.04 11.66 -14.94
N ARG A 123 4.25 11.50 -15.50
CA ARG A 123 4.44 11.11 -16.91
C ARG A 123 4.78 9.63 -17.08
N SER A 124 4.87 8.88 -15.99
CA SER A 124 5.44 7.54 -16.01
C SER A 124 4.53 6.48 -16.64
N LYS A 125 3.21 6.72 -16.70
CA LYS A 125 2.21 5.87 -17.39
C LYS A 125 1.88 6.30 -18.83
N LEU A 126 2.53 7.31 -19.38
CA LEU A 126 2.29 7.72 -20.78
C LEU A 126 2.82 6.65 -21.77
N PRO A 127 2.16 6.46 -22.93
CA PRO A 127 2.65 5.57 -23.97
C PRO A 127 4.10 5.87 -24.35
N GLY A 128 4.97 4.86 -24.33
CA GLY A 128 6.40 5.01 -24.63
C GLY A 128 7.29 5.44 -23.45
N SER A 129 6.71 5.66 -22.27
CA SER A 129 7.49 5.88 -21.04
C SER A 129 8.36 4.66 -20.71
N LYS A 130 9.66 4.91 -20.47
CA LYS A 130 10.60 3.90 -19.96
C LYS A 130 10.82 4.04 -18.44
N ALA A 131 9.97 4.81 -17.76
CA ALA A 131 10.06 4.99 -16.33
C ALA A 131 9.86 3.64 -15.63
N LEU A 132 10.86 3.21 -14.85
CA LEU A 132 10.68 2.10 -13.94
C LEU A 132 9.67 2.54 -12.89
N LEU A 133 8.53 1.87 -12.82
CA LEU A 133 7.50 2.17 -11.82
C LEU A 133 7.77 1.37 -10.55
N PRO A 134 7.77 1.99 -9.36
CA PRO A 134 7.87 1.30 -8.09
C PRO A 134 6.90 0.12 -7.96
N SER A 135 5.64 0.30 -8.34
CA SER A 135 4.60 -0.74 -8.35
C SER A 135 4.99 -2.01 -9.13
N SER A 136 5.90 -1.92 -10.10
CA SER A 136 6.34 -3.05 -10.93
C SER A 136 7.31 -4.01 -10.22
N PHE A 137 7.90 -3.62 -9.09
CA PHE A 137 8.91 -4.45 -8.40
C PHE A 137 8.76 -4.52 -6.88
N VAL A 138 8.00 -3.63 -6.23
CA VAL A 138 7.76 -3.70 -4.77
C VAL A 138 7.03 -4.97 -4.33
N PHE A 139 6.33 -5.64 -5.25
CA PHE A 139 5.65 -6.91 -5.01
C PHE A 139 6.44 -8.14 -5.49
N GLY A 140 7.72 -7.97 -5.83
CA GLY A 140 8.58 -9.04 -6.36
C GLY A 140 8.42 -9.24 -7.86
N PHE A 141 9.00 -10.32 -8.39
CA PHE A 141 9.06 -10.58 -9.83
C PHE A 141 9.04 -12.09 -10.15
N GLY A 142 8.68 -12.42 -11.40
CA GLY A 142 8.68 -13.78 -11.93
C GLY A 142 7.57 -14.66 -11.36
N ARG A 143 7.80 -15.98 -11.35
CA ARG A 143 6.80 -16.99 -10.94
C ARG A 143 6.33 -16.87 -9.48
N ARG A 144 7.01 -16.09 -8.65
CA ARG A 144 6.74 -15.89 -7.22
C ARG A 144 6.37 -14.44 -6.89
N VAL A 145 5.98 -13.65 -7.89
CA VAL A 145 5.38 -12.33 -7.69
C VAL A 145 4.17 -12.44 -6.75
N CYS A 146 3.98 -11.43 -5.90
CA CYS A 146 2.92 -11.42 -4.89
C CYS A 146 1.55 -11.67 -5.53
N ALA A 147 0.90 -12.78 -5.16
CA ALA A 147 -0.45 -13.10 -5.64
C ALA A 147 -1.49 -12.04 -5.20
N GLY A 148 -1.22 -11.31 -4.12
CA GLY A 148 -2.08 -10.26 -3.59
C GLY A 148 -1.81 -8.85 -4.14
N GLN A 149 -0.89 -8.67 -5.10
CA GLN A 149 -0.45 -7.33 -5.55
C GLN A 149 -1.61 -6.42 -5.99
N ASN A 150 -2.59 -6.96 -6.72
CA ASN A 150 -3.70 -6.17 -7.24
C ASN A 150 -4.64 -5.73 -6.11
N LEU A 151 -4.86 -6.62 -5.13
CA LEU A 151 -5.66 -6.31 -3.95
C LEU A 151 -4.96 -5.25 -3.10
N ALA A 152 -3.66 -5.42 -2.85
CA ALA A 152 -2.86 -4.47 -2.08
C ALA A 152 -2.83 -3.09 -2.75
N ASP A 153 -2.60 -3.03 -4.05
CA ASP A 153 -2.55 -1.79 -4.82
C ASP A 153 -3.89 -1.05 -4.83
N ALA A 154 -4.99 -1.76 -5.10
CA ALA A 154 -6.32 -1.18 -5.07
C ALA A 154 -6.70 -0.67 -3.66
N SER A 155 -6.40 -1.47 -2.63
CA SER A 155 -6.72 -1.11 -1.24
C SER A 155 -5.92 0.09 -0.77
N MET A 156 -4.62 0.14 -1.10
CA MET A 156 -3.74 1.25 -0.73
C MET A 156 -4.15 2.53 -1.46
N TRP A 157 -4.45 2.44 -2.75
CA TRP A 157 -4.95 3.56 -3.54
C TRP A 157 -6.23 4.15 -2.92
N LEU A 158 -7.21 3.29 -2.62
CA LEU A 158 -8.48 3.72 -2.05
C LEU A 158 -8.28 4.35 -0.67
N ALA A 159 -7.43 3.77 0.18
CA ALA A 159 -7.10 4.31 1.50
C ALA A 159 -6.47 5.71 1.39
N ILE A 160 -5.46 5.89 0.53
CA ILE A 160 -4.82 7.19 0.31
C ILE A 160 -5.83 8.22 -0.20
N ALA A 161 -6.60 7.87 -1.24
CA ALA A 161 -7.57 8.80 -1.83
C ALA A 161 -8.62 9.25 -0.80
N ASN A 162 -9.16 8.33 0.00
CA ASN A 162 -10.14 8.66 1.03
C ASN A 162 -9.53 9.46 2.19
N ILE A 163 -8.32 9.12 2.63
CA ILE A 163 -7.63 9.88 3.69
C ILE A 163 -7.38 11.32 3.24
N VAL A 164 -6.88 11.51 2.02
CA VAL A 164 -6.65 12.83 1.43
C VAL A 164 -7.95 13.59 1.21
N ALA A 165 -9.04 12.92 0.81
CA ALA A 165 -10.33 13.56 0.64
C ALA A 165 -10.93 14.06 1.96
N LEU A 166 -10.76 13.29 3.05
CA LEU A 166 -11.46 13.52 4.32
C LEU A 166 -10.67 14.33 5.35
N PHE A 167 -9.34 14.25 5.35
CA PHE A 167 -8.52 14.76 6.44
C PHE A 167 -7.46 15.75 5.96
N ASP A 168 -7.23 16.81 6.73
CA ASP A 168 -6.02 17.62 6.64
C ASP A 168 -4.93 16.93 7.48
N VAL A 169 -4.04 16.20 6.82
CA VAL A 169 -2.96 15.48 7.47
C VAL A 169 -1.79 16.43 7.69
N CYS A 170 -1.52 16.74 8.96
CA CYS A 170 -0.42 17.58 9.39
C CYS A 170 0.38 16.90 10.51
N LYS A 171 1.58 17.42 10.78
CA LYS A 171 2.37 16.96 11.92
C LYS A 171 1.70 17.40 13.22
N ALA A 172 1.81 16.56 14.24
CA ALA A 172 1.40 16.93 15.58
C ALA A 172 2.22 18.15 16.06
N ILE A 173 1.61 19.00 16.87
CA ILE A 173 2.25 20.17 17.47
C ILE A 173 2.41 19.87 18.97
N ASP A 174 3.60 20.07 19.52
CA ASP A 174 3.86 19.92 20.96
C ASP A 174 3.33 21.11 21.77
N ASP A 175 3.41 21.00 23.11
CA ASP A 175 2.98 22.05 24.03
C ASP A 175 3.76 23.38 23.85
N ALA A 176 4.91 23.34 23.16
CA ALA A 176 5.72 24.51 22.83
C ALA A 176 5.40 25.10 21.45
N GLY A 177 4.40 24.57 20.74
CA GLY A 177 3.99 25.05 19.43
C GLY A 177 4.85 24.56 18.27
N LYS A 178 5.70 23.53 18.46
CA LYS A 178 6.62 23.01 17.45
C LYS A 178 6.09 21.72 16.82
N GLU A 179 6.32 21.57 15.52
CA GLU A 179 6.05 20.33 14.81
C GLU A 179 6.84 19.15 15.38
N VAL A 180 6.12 18.09 15.72
CA VAL A 180 6.66 16.82 16.19
C VAL A 180 6.75 15.88 14.99
N THR A 181 7.97 15.45 14.68
CA THR A 181 8.19 14.31 13.79
C THR A 181 8.47 13.09 14.67
N PRO A 182 7.62 12.05 14.65
CA PRO A 182 7.90 10.85 15.43
C PRO A 182 9.22 10.22 14.96
N PRO A 183 10.01 9.64 15.87
CA PRO A 183 11.23 8.95 15.49
C PRO A 183 10.88 7.80 14.52
N ALA A 184 11.67 7.66 13.46
CA ALA A 184 11.53 6.57 12.49
C ALA A 184 12.13 5.27 13.08
N GLU A 185 11.52 4.78 14.16
CA GLU A 185 11.87 3.51 14.78
C GLU A 185 11.09 2.40 14.11
N PHE A 186 11.82 1.48 13.47
CA PHE A 186 11.24 0.30 12.86
C PHE A 186 11.26 -0.83 13.89
N LEU A 187 10.09 -1.40 14.18
CA LEU A 187 10.02 -2.63 14.96
C LEU A 187 10.44 -3.80 14.08
N PRO A 188 11.22 -4.76 14.61
CA PRO A 188 11.50 -5.99 13.91
C PRO A 188 10.21 -6.80 13.68
N GLY A 189 10.02 -7.29 12.46
CA GLY A 189 8.88 -8.06 11.98
C GLY A 189 9.19 -8.78 10.67
N PHE A 190 8.28 -9.64 10.21
CA PHE A 190 8.48 -10.51 9.04
C PHE A 190 8.92 -9.78 7.75
N THR A 191 8.62 -8.49 7.63
CA THR A 191 8.99 -7.64 6.50
C THR A 191 10.01 -6.53 6.81
N ARG A 192 10.49 -6.37 8.05
CA ARG A 192 11.64 -5.52 8.43
C ARG A 192 12.24 -5.97 9.75
#